data_AF-A0A2I2KMR3-F1
#
_entry.id   AF-A0A2I2KMR3-F1
#
_cell.length_a   1.000
_cell.length_b   1.000
_cell.length_c   1.000
_cell.angle_alpha   90.00
_cell.angle_beta   90.00
_cell.angle_gamma   90.00
#
_symmetry.space_group_name_H-M   'P 1'
#
loop_
_entity.id
_entity.type
_entity.pdbx_description
1 polymer ?
#
loop_
_entity_poly.entity_id
_entity_poly.type
_entity_poly.pdbx_seq_one_letter_code
_entity_poly.pdbx_strand_id
1 'polypeptide(L)'
;MQGPKGQVILATSAWPIMIQDPDGKPVPEARFLVSVAQREEKGSDVNVASHLLLDLLHQRITAAVVISTTATSPFPWRRLGSSSPSE
;
A
#
# COMPACT_ATOMS: atom_id res chain seq x y z
N MET A 1 9.98 -12.99 6.31
CA MET A 1 9.39 -14.34 6.15
C MET A 1 8.09 -14.17 5.37
N GLN A 2 7.98 -14.79 4.21
CA GLN A 2 6.74 -14.78 3.43
C GLN A 2 6.07 -16.13 3.64
N GLY A 3 4.86 -16.12 4.23
CA GLY A 3 4.04 -17.32 4.34
C GLY A 3 3.52 -17.74 2.95
N PRO A 4 3.10 -19.00 2.78
CA PRO A 4 2.40 -19.44 1.58
C PRO A 4 1.23 -18.50 1.23
N LYS A 5 0.99 -18.24 -0.06
CA LYS A 5 -0.06 -17.32 -0.53
C LYS A 5 -1.39 -17.60 0.19
N GLY A 6 -1.91 -16.59 0.89
CA GLY A 6 -3.20 -16.63 1.58
C GLY A 6 -3.16 -17.17 3.01
N GLN A 7 -2.01 -17.58 3.54
CA GLN A 7 -1.92 -18.05 4.92
C GLN A 7 -1.68 -16.89 5.90
N VAL A 8 -2.40 -16.91 7.03
CA VAL A 8 -2.18 -15.99 8.15
C VAL A 8 -0.84 -16.30 8.80
N ILE A 9 -0.02 -15.27 9.03
CA ILE A 9 1.28 -15.41 9.69
C ILE A 9 1.16 -14.83 11.10
N LEU A 10 1.63 -15.58 12.10
CA LEU A 10 1.83 -15.07 13.45
C LEU A 10 3.14 -14.27 13.45
N ALA A 11 3.03 -12.95 13.63
CA ALA A 11 4.15 -12.03 13.68
C ALA A 11 4.36 -11.51 15.11
N THR A 12 5.59 -11.12 15.43
CA THR A 12 5.93 -10.40 16.65
C THR A 12 6.21 -8.92 16.34
N SER A 13 5.95 -8.03 17.31
CA SER A 13 6.16 -6.59 17.17
C SER A 13 7.64 -6.24 17.11
N ALA A 14 8.02 -5.55 16.04
CA ALA A 14 9.34 -5.00 15.82
C ALA A 14 9.25 -3.88 14.79
N TRP A 15 10.12 -2.87 14.89
CA TRP A 15 10.17 -1.80 13.89
C TRP A 15 10.36 -2.39 12.48
N PRO A 16 9.57 -1.93 11.48
CA PRO A 16 8.79 -0.69 11.44
C PRO A 16 7.37 -0.76 12.05
N ILE A 17 6.88 -1.92 12.47
CA ILE A 17 5.53 -2.10 13.04
C ILE A 17 5.64 -2.44 14.53
N MET A 18 5.51 -1.41 15.37
CA MET A 18 5.56 -1.53 16.83
C MET A 18 4.15 -1.47 17.43
N ILE A 19 3.81 -2.45 18.27
CA ILE A 19 2.59 -2.42 19.08
C ILE A 19 2.90 -1.61 20.34
N GLN A 20 1.99 -0.70 20.71
CA GLN A 20 2.09 0.11 21.92
C GLN A 20 0.93 -0.19 22.87
N ASP A 21 1.18 -0.05 24.18
CA ASP A 21 0.14 -0.09 25.21
C ASP A 21 -0.68 1.22 25.22
N PRO A 22 -1.74 1.34 26.04
CA PRO A 22 -2.53 2.57 26.13
C PRO A 22 -1.75 3.82 26.59
N ASP A 23 -0.59 3.65 27.24
CA ASP A 23 0.30 4.73 27.66
C ASP A 23 1.34 5.09 26.57
N GLY A 24 1.27 4.44 25.40
CA GLY A 24 2.18 4.65 24.28
C GLY A 24 3.53 3.94 24.40
N LYS A 25 3.71 3.04 25.37
CA LYS A 25 4.97 2.33 25.56
C LYS A 25 5.06 1.14 24.60
N PRO A 26 6.22 0.89 23.97
CA PRO A 26 6.42 -0.29 23.13
C PRO A 26 6.18 -1.59 23.89
N VAL A 27 5.40 -2.50 23.31
CA VAL A 27 5.22 -3.86 23.81
C VAL A 27 6.09 -4.78 22.97
N PRO A 28 7.30 -5.17 23.44
CA PRO A 28 8.17 -6.07 22.69
C PRO A 28 7.55 -7.47 22.62
N GLU A 29 7.81 -8.18 21.51
CA GLU A 29 7.33 -9.56 21.27
C GLU A 29 5.80 -9.73 21.30
N ALA A 30 5.04 -8.63 21.18
CA ALA A 30 3.59 -8.69 21.05
C ALA A 30 3.21 -9.48 19.80
N ARG A 31 2.32 -10.45 19.95
CA ARG A 31 1.91 -11.33 18.84
C ARG A 31 0.68 -10.76 18.14
N PHE A 32 0.72 -10.71 16.82
CA PHE A 32 -0.40 -10.30 15.99
C PHE A 32 -0.49 -11.14 14.72
N LEU A 33 -1.69 -11.18 14.14
CA LEU A 33 -1.97 -11.91 12.91
C LEU A 33 -1.83 -10.96 11.72
N VAL A 34 -1.09 -11.38 10.71
CA VAL A 34 -0.91 -10.63 9.46
C VAL A 34 -1.41 -11.45 8.30
N SER A 35 -2.22 -10.82 7.45
CA SER A 35 -2.58 -11.32 6.13
C SER A 35 -2.08 -10.35 5.08
N VAL A 36 -1.40 -10.88 4.06
CA VAL A 36 -0.92 -10.08 2.92
C VAL A 36 -1.76 -10.45 1.71
N ALA A 37 -2.46 -9.47 1.15
CA ALA A 37 -3.17 -9.61 -0.11
C ALA A 37 -2.38 -8.90 -1.22
N GLN A 38 -1.90 -9.65 -2.21
CA GLN A 38 -1.29 -9.09 -3.41
C GLN A 38 -2.35 -9.09 -4.51
N ARG A 39 -2.72 -7.90 -5.00
CA ARG A 39 -3.66 -7.71 -6.11
C ARG A 39 -2.92 -6.99 -7.22
N GLU A 40 -2.86 -7.61 -8.40
CA GLU A 40 -2.34 -6.99 -9.61
C GLU A 40 -3.52 -6.79 -10.56
N GLU A 41 -3.84 -5.53 -10.85
CA GLU A 41 -4.94 -5.19 -11.75
C GLU A 41 -4.53 -4.02 -12.64
N LYS A 42 -4.83 -4.12 -13.93
CA LYS A 42 -4.46 -3.10 -14.91
C LYS A 42 -5.32 -1.84 -14.67
N GLY A 43 -4.73 -0.80 -14.07
CA GLY A 43 -5.42 0.40 -13.56
C GLY A 43 -5.46 0.51 -12.02
N SER A 44 -4.44 -0.02 -11.34
CA SER A 44 -4.43 -0.37 -9.91
C SER A 44 -4.87 0.72 -8.92
N ASP A 45 -4.67 2.00 -9.24
CA ASP A 45 -4.91 3.10 -8.28
C ASP A 45 -6.39 3.25 -7.93
N VAL A 46 -7.29 3.06 -8.90
CA VAL A 46 -8.74 3.21 -8.70
C VAL A 46 -9.30 2.07 -7.84
N ASN A 47 -8.74 0.87 -7.97
CA ASN A 47 -9.28 -0.31 -7.32
C ASN A 47 -8.76 -0.48 -5.89
N VAL A 48 -7.53 -0.07 -5.58
CA VAL A 48 -7.03 -0.08 -4.20
C VAL A 48 -7.84 0.87 -3.31
N ALA A 49 -8.06 2.12 -3.75
CA ALA A 49 -8.85 3.09 -3.00
C ALA A 49 -10.32 2.64 -2.83
N SER A 50 -10.93 2.11 -3.89
CA SER A 50 -12.31 1.60 -3.84
C SER A 50 -12.46 0.43 -2.87
N HIS A 51 -11.50 -0.49 -2.82
CA HIS A 51 -11.51 -1.60 -1.86
C HIS A 51 -11.38 -1.12 -0.41
N LEU A 52 -10.49 -0.16 -0.14
CA LEU A 52 -10.35 0.41 1.20
C LEU A 52 -11.61 1.17 1.64
N LEU A 53 -12.24 1.92 0.73
CA LEU A 53 -13.51 2.60 0.99
C LEU A 53 -14.64 1.60 1.29
N LEU A 54 -14.72 0.50 0.53
CA LEU A 54 -15.71 -0.55 0.78
C LEU A 54 -15.46 -1.28 2.11
N ASP A 55 -14.20 -1.52 2.47
CA ASP A 55 -13.84 -2.18 3.72
C ASP A 55 -14.08 -1.27 4.94
N LEU A 56 -13.88 0.05 4.80
CA LEU A 56 -14.31 1.05 5.81
C LEU A 56 -15.83 1.13 5.91
N LEU A 57 -16.54 1.22 4.78
CA LEU A 57 -18.00 1.31 4.73
C LEU A 57 -18.67 0.09 5.41
N HIS A 58 -18.12 -1.10 5.17
CA HIS A 58 -18.59 -2.34 5.80
C HIS A 58 -17.95 -2.61 7.18
N GLN A 59 -17.20 -1.65 7.74
CA GLN A 59 -16.55 -1.75 9.05
C GLN A 59 -15.64 -2.99 9.21
N ARG A 60 -15.06 -3.47 8.11
CA ARG A 60 -14.10 -4.59 8.11
C ARG A 60 -12.72 -4.17 8.58
N ILE A 61 -12.40 -2.88 8.46
CA ILE A 61 -11.17 -2.27 8.95
C ILE A 61 -11.51 -0.97 9.71
N THR A 62 -10.70 -0.63 10.71
CA THR A 62 -10.81 0.63 11.46
C THR A 62 -9.87 1.72 10.95
N ALA A 63 -8.77 1.33 10.31
CA ALA A 63 -7.79 2.22 9.72
C ALA A 63 -7.09 1.55 8.55
N ALA A 64 -6.63 2.35 7.60
CA ALA A 64 -5.80 1.91 6.49
C ALA A 64 -4.62 2.87 6.31
N VAL A 65 -3.43 2.32 6.09
CA VAL A 65 -2.24 3.09 5.68
C VAL A 65 -1.95 2.73 4.24
N VAL A 66 -1.96 3.74 3.36
CA VAL A 66 -1.67 3.57 1.93
C VAL A 66 -0.29 4.15 1.65
N ILE A 67 0.58 3.33 1.08
CA ILE A 67 1.88 3.76 0.54
C ILE A 67 1.76 3.65 -0.98
N SER A 68 1.66 4.78 -1.67
CA SER A 68 1.56 4.84 -3.13
C SER A 68 2.77 5.59 -3.71
N THR A 69 3.24 5.13 -4.86
CA THR A 69 4.32 5.77 -5.61
C THR A 69 3.82 6.76 -6.67
N THR A 70 2.51 6.84 -6.90
CA THR A 70 1.92 7.61 -8.01
C THR A 70 1.73 9.08 -7.66
N ALA A 71 2.85 9.80 -7.52
CA ALA A 71 2.85 11.21 -7.84
C ALA A 71 2.81 11.30 -9.38
N THR A 72 1.67 11.66 -9.96
CA THR A 72 1.58 11.88 -11.41
C THR A 72 2.64 12.90 -11.84
N SER A 73 3.62 12.47 -12.63
CA SER A 73 4.54 13.37 -13.31
C SER A 73 3.74 14.29 -14.24
N PRO A 74 4.00 15.60 -14.32
CA PRO A 74 3.37 16.45 -15.34
C PRO A 74 3.76 15.90 -16.72
N PHE A 75 2.74 15.49 -17.48
CA PHE A 75 2.87 14.95 -18.83
C PHE A 75 3.71 15.88 -19.73
N PRO A 76 4.73 15.39 -20.47
CA PRO A 76 5.60 16.24 -21.25
C PRO A 76 4.99 16.51 -22.63
N TRP A 77 4.19 17.58 -22.77
CA TRP A 77 3.81 18.09 -24.10
C TRP A 77 4.84 19.06 -24.69
N ARG A 78 6.08 19.13 -24.17
CA ARG A 78 7.10 19.98 -24.77
C ARG A 78 7.95 19.24 -25.80
N ARG A 79 7.41 19.25 -27.04
CA ARG A 79 8.10 19.24 -28.34
C ARG A 79 8.36 17.86 -28.99
N LEU A 80 7.28 17.27 -29.51
CA LEU A 80 7.37 16.60 -30.80
C LEU A 80 7.34 17.70 -31.88
N GLY A 81 8.53 18.10 -32.33
CA GLY A 81 8.71 19.09 -33.39
C GLY A 81 9.89 18.66 -34.24
N SER A 82 9.69 17.59 -35.00
CA SER A 82 10.60 17.15 -36.07
C SER A 82 10.44 18.06 -37.28
N SER A 83 11.50 18.79 -37.62
CA SER A 83 11.89 19.02 -39.01
C SER A 83 13.25 19.71 -39.03
N SER A 84 14.30 18.94 -39.23
CA SER A 84 15.50 19.45 -39.90
C SER A 84 15.16 19.48 -41.40
N PRO A 85 15.17 20.62 -42.10
CA PRO A 85 15.31 20.58 -43.53
C PRO A 85 16.78 20.38 -43.85
N SER A 86 17.04 19.37 -44.68
CA SER A 86 18.28 19.21 -45.42
C SER A 86 18.33 20.29 -46.51
N GLU A 87 19.33 21.15 -46.49
CA GLU A 87 20.06 21.67 -47.67
C GLU A 87 21.38 22.29 -47.23
#